data_AF-A0A0S8DMK2-F1
#
_entry.id   AF-A0A0S8DMK2-F1
#
_cell.length_a   1.000
_cell.length_b   1.000
_cell.length_c   1.000
_cell.angle_alpha   90.00
_cell.angle_beta   90.00
_cell.angle_gamma   90.00
#
_symmetry.space_group_name_H-M   'P 1'
#
loop_
_entity.id
_entity.type
_entity.pdbx_description
1 polymer ?
#
loop_
_entity_poly.entity_id
_entity_poly.type
_entity_poly.pdbx_seq_one_letter_code
_entity_poly.pdbx_strand_id
1 'polypeptide(L)'
;LWMSPLMPVIFIMSAVVSGIALCMFTYIIIMEFKKWSAIIAKGKGDESVKMIAGAELDVITKTSRYLLGFLIAAISLELLDLIFRGYTAMKSWDILRSVMYGKDFINIFVLQYTLGNLVPFIMLLIPGLTIRRVFFALILVLFGVFMMRWNVVIGGQAFSLSFAGYMHYHLPIIPHNLETFKEGLFGALTVAATPFILFWVINKVTPSLEYK
;
A
#
# COMPACT_ATOMS: atom_id res chain seq x y z
N LEU A 1 -11.72 -10.29 15.40
CA LEU A 1 -11.29 -9.37 14.32
C LEU A 1 -11.41 -9.95 12.89
N TRP A 2 -11.59 -11.27 12.73
CA TRP A 2 -11.48 -11.95 11.42
C TRP A 2 -12.81 -12.25 10.72
N MET A 3 -13.93 -12.23 11.44
CA MET A 3 -15.20 -12.71 10.92
C MET A 3 -16.19 -11.55 10.79
N SER A 4 -15.95 -10.68 9.81
CA SER A 4 -16.99 -9.79 9.30
C SER A 4 -17.34 -10.20 7.88
N PRO A 5 -18.62 -10.09 7.47
CA PRO A 5 -19.05 -10.42 6.12
C PRO A 5 -18.42 -9.49 5.06
N LEU A 6 -17.90 -8.33 5.46
CA LEU A 6 -17.30 -7.34 4.57
C LEU A 6 -15.83 -7.58 4.29
N MET A 7 -15.13 -8.33 5.16
CA MET A 7 -13.68 -8.57 5.04
C MET A 7 -13.23 -9.08 3.66
N PRO A 8 -13.89 -10.08 3.02
CA PRO A 8 -13.49 -10.52 1.68
C PRO A 8 -13.52 -9.39 0.64
N VAL A 9 -14.55 -8.53 0.70
CA VAL A 9 -14.72 -7.42 -0.24
C VAL A 9 -13.66 -6.34 0.00
N ILE A 10 -13.40 -5.98 1.26
CA ILE A 10 -12.36 -5.01 1.61
C ILE A 10 -10.99 -5.54 1.17
N PHE A 11 -10.74 -6.84 1.27
CA PHE A 11 -9.50 -7.47 0.82
C PHE A 11 -9.29 -7.33 -0.70
N ILE A 12 -10.34 -7.54 -1.49
CA ILE A 12 -10.30 -7.37 -2.95
C ILE A 12 -10.10 -5.89 -3.30
N MET A 13 -10.84 -4.99 -2.67
CA MET A 13 -10.75 -3.56 -2.97
C MET A 13 -9.38 -2.98 -2.62
N SER A 14 -8.81 -3.37 -1.46
CA SER A 14 -7.44 -3.00 -1.09
C SER A 14 -6.37 -3.59 -2.01
N ALA A 15 -6.61 -4.78 -2.59
CA ALA A 15 -5.72 -5.36 -3.61
C ALA A 15 -5.73 -4.54 -4.91
N VAL A 16 -6.90 -4.06 -5.35
CA VAL A 16 -7.01 -3.17 -6.53
C VAL A 16 -6.30 -1.84 -6.28
N VAL A 17 -6.55 -1.21 -5.13
CA VAL A 17 -5.92 0.08 -4.75
C VAL A 17 -4.40 -0.04 -4.70
N SER A 18 -3.88 -1.07 -4.02
CA SER A 18 -2.42 -1.30 -3.95
C SER A 18 -1.81 -1.68 -5.30
N GLY A 19 -2.53 -2.46 -6.12
CA GLY A 19 -2.08 -2.81 -7.48
C GLY A 19 -1.93 -1.58 -8.38
N ILE A 20 -2.95 -0.71 -8.43
CA ILE A 20 -2.88 0.55 -9.19
C ILE A 20 -1.75 1.42 -8.65
N ALA A 21 -1.62 1.53 -7.32
CA ALA A 21 -0.60 2.35 -6.70
C ALA A 21 0.81 1.86 -7.01
N LEU A 22 1.05 0.54 -6.99
CA LEU A 22 2.34 -0.06 -7.30
C LEU A 22 2.69 0.10 -8.79
N CYS A 23 1.74 -0.12 -9.71
CA CYS A 23 1.94 0.10 -11.14
C CYS A 23 2.29 1.57 -11.44
N MET A 24 1.58 2.52 -10.84
CA MET A 24 1.92 3.94 -10.98
C MET A 24 3.28 4.28 -10.39
N PHE A 25 3.60 3.72 -9.22
CA PHE A 25 4.87 3.98 -8.53
C PHE A 25 6.06 3.50 -9.36
N THR A 26 5.99 2.27 -9.88
CA THR A 26 7.01 1.71 -10.78
C THR A 26 7.13 2.50 -12.08
N TYR A 27 6.01 2.95 -12.66
CA TYR A 27 6.02 3.80 -13.85
C TYR A 27 6.78 5.11 -13.61
N ILE A 28 6.48 5.83 -12.53
CA ILE A 28 7.19 7.07 -12.17
C ILE A 28 8.69 6.83 -12.01
N ILE A 29 9.08 5.75 -11.33
CA ILE A 29 10.48 5.38 -11.15
C ILE A 29 11.18 5.15 -12.50
N ILE A 30 10.57 4.36 -13.39
CA ILE A 30 11.13 4.06 -14.71
C ILE A 30 11.25 5.33 -15.56
N MET A 31 10.23 6.19 -15.54
CA MET A 31 10.23 7.44 -16.30
C MET A 31 11.27 8.44 -15.78
N GLU A 32 11.43 8.56 -14.46
CA GLU A 32 12.46 9.42 -13.87
C GLU A 32 13.87 8.88 -14.17
N PHE A 33 14.08 7.56 -14.19
CA PHE A 33 15.34 6.96 -14.65
C PHE A 33 15.64 7.23 -16.13
N LYS A 34 14.63 7.14 -17.01
CA LYS A 34 14.77 7.44 -18.43
C LYS A 34 15.08 8.92 -18.66
N LYS A 35 14.37 9.81 -17.96
CA LYS A 35 14.58 11.24 -17.99
C LYS A 35 15.97 11.60 -17.51
N TRP A 36 16.44 11.00 -16.42
CA TRP A 36 17.80 11.19 -15.91
C TRP A 36 18.86 10.75 -16.92
N SER A 37 18.66 9.58 -17.56
CA SER A 37 19.55 9.07 -18.62
C SER A 37 19.57 9.99 -19.85
N ALA A 38 18.42 10.51 -20.27
CA ALA A 38 18.31 11.45 -21.40
C ALA A 38 18.98 12.80 -21.08
N ILE A 39 18.84 13.31 -19.85
CA ILE A 39 19.52 14.53 -19.39
C ILE A 39 21.04 14.37 -19.44
N ILE A 40 21.56 13.21 -19.01
CA ILE A 40 23.00 12.90 -19.06
C ILE A 40 23.50 12.80 -20.51
N ALA A 41 22.72 12.22 -21.41
CA ALA A 41 23.12 11.99 -22.80
C ALA A 41 22.98 13.22 -23.72
N LYS A 42 21.93 14.03 -23.55
CA LYS A 42 21.55 15.10 -24.51
C LYS A 42 21.35 16.49 -23.88
N GLY A 43 21.49 16.61 -22.56
CA GLY A 43 21.34 17.88 -21.83
C GLY A 43 19.89 18.21 -21.47
N LYS A 44 19.71 19.05 -20.43
CA LYS A 44 18.38 19.40 -19.84
C LYS A 44 17.39 20.10 -20.79
N GLY A 45 17.87 20.64 -21.92
CA GLY A 45 17.07 21.48 -22.82
C GLY A 45 16.39 20.74 -23.97
N ASP A 46 16.66 19.45 -24.15
CA ASP A 46 16.18 18.68 -25.31
C ASP A 46 14.65 18.49 -25.29
N GLU A 47 14.03 18.56 -26.47
CA GLU A 47 12.57 18.39 -26.62
C GLU A 47 12.12 16.98 -26.22
N SER A 48 13.01 16.00 -26.34
CA SER A 48 12.79 14.63 -25.89
C SER A 48 12.45 14.56 -24.39
N VAL A 49 13.12 15.36 -23.55
CA VAL A 49 12.89 15.42 -22.10
C VAL A 49 11.53 16.05 -21.77
N LYS A 50 11.12 17.07 -22.53
CA LYS A 50 9.82 17.74 -22.35
C LYS A 50 8.65 16.84 -22.77
N MET A 51 8.79 16.11 -23.87
CA MET A 51 7.78 15.15 -24.33
C MET A 51 7.55 14.01 -23.31
N ILE A 52 8.64 13.45 -22.75
CA ILE A 52 8.58 12.42 -21.71
C ILE A 52 7.83 12.94 -20.47
N ALA A 53 8.16 14.14 -19.99
CA ALA A 53 7.52 14.72 -18.80
C ALA A 53 6.03 15.07 -19.02
N GLY A 54 5.66 15.52 -20.22
CA GLY A 54 4.26 15.81 -20.56
C GLY A 54 3.39 14.55 -20.63
N ALA A 55 3.87 13.51 -21.30
CA ALA A 55 3.18 12.22 -21.39
C ALA A 55 3.04 11.53 -20.02
N GLU A 56 4.09 11.61 -19.19
CA GLU A 56 4.06 11.12 -17.81
C GLU A 56 2.96 11.81 -16.99
N LEU A 57 2.87 13.13 -17.04
CA LEU A 57 1.87 13.89 -16.29
C LEU A 57 0.42 13.56 -16.70
N ASP A 58 0.15 13.42 -18.00
CA ASP A 58 -1.20 13.09 -18.48
C ASP A 58 -1.63 11.69 -18.01
N VAL A 59 -0.75 10.68 -18.18
CA VAL A 59 -1.01 9.31 -17.73
C VAL A 59 -1.21 9.27 -16.22
N ILE A 60 -0.34 9.90 -15.43
CA ILE A 60 -0.47 9.95 -13.97
C ILE A 60 -1.77 10.62 -13.55
N THR A 61 -2.16 11.73 -14.19
CA THR A 61 -3.39 12.47 -13.83
C THR A 61 -4.64 11.67 -14.13
N LYS A 62 -4.65 10.90 -15.23
CA LYS A 62 -5.75 9.98 -15.55
C LYS A 62 -5.81 8.82 -14.56
N THR A 63 -4.70 8.14 -14.32
CA THR A 63 -4.65 6.98 -13.41
C THR A 63 -4.94 7.36 -11.96
N SER A 64 -4.49 8.54 -11.51
CA SER A 64 -4.78 9.07 -10.16
C SER A 64 -6.28 9.23 -9.90
N ARG A 65 -7.08 9.56 -10.92
CA ARG A 65 -8.54 9.66 -10.78
C ARG A 65 -9.20 8.30 -10.55
N TYR A 66 -8.73 7.26 -11.25
CA TYR A 66 -9.16 5.88 -10.99
C TYR A 66 -8.74 5.44 -9.59
N LEU A 67 -7.48 5.68 -9.21
CA LEU A 67 -6.98 5.37 -7.87
C LEU A 67 -7.84 6.03 -6.78
N LEU A 68 -8.18 7.32 -6.95
CA LEU A 68 -9.01 8.06 -6.01
C LEU A 68 -10.41 7.46 -5.89
N GLY A 69 -11.03 7.05 -7.00
CA GLY A 69 -12.33 6.36 -6.97
C GLY A 69 -12.29 5.05 -6.17
N PHE A 70 -11.29 4.20 -6.41
CA PHE A 70 -11.11 2.97 -5.65
C PHE A 70 -10.75 3.22 -4.18
N LEU A 71 -9.99 4.28 -3.88
CA LEU A 71 -9.64 4.67 -2.52
C LEU A 71 -10.88 5.10 -1.73
N ILE A 72 -11.78 5.89 -2.33
CA ILE A 72 -13.08 6.24 -1.72
C ILE A 72 -13.87 4.97 -1.39
N ALA A 73 -13.97 4.04 -2.34
CA ALA A 73 -14.70 2.80 -2.13
C ALA A 73 -14.06 1.93 -1.02
N ALA A 74 -12.74 1.83 -0.98
CA ALA A 74 -12.01 1.09 0.06
C ALA A 74 -12.22 1.71 1.45
N ILE A 75 -12.03 3.03 1.60
CA ILE A 75 -12.29 3.76 2.84
C ILE A 75 -13.74 3.59 3.29
N SER A 76 -14.69 3.69 2.36
CA SER A 76 -16.11 3.53 2.68
C SER A 76 -16.42 2.13 3.24
N LEU A 77 -15.87 1.08 2.64
CA LEU A 77 -16.05 -0.29 3.13
C LEU A 77 -15.37 -0.53 4.47
N GLU A 78 -14.18 0.04 4.70
CA GLU A 78 -13.51 -0.04 6.00
C GLU A 78 -14.29 0.67 7.11
N LEU A 79 -14.86 1.85 6.82
CA LEU A 79 -15.71 2.57 7.76
C LEU A 79 -17.01 1.80 8.04
N LEU A 80 -17.61 1.20 7.00
CA LEU A 80 -18.81 0.37 7.17
C LEU A 80 -18.51 -0.86 8.04
N ASP A 81 -17.33 -1.47 7.88
CA ASP A 81 -16.88 -2.57 8.73
C ASP A 81 -16.68 -2.15 10.18
N LEU A 82 -16.09 -0.97 10.42
CA LEU A 82 -15.95 -0.40 11.76
C LEU A 82 -17.32 -0.18 12.42
N ILE A 83 -18.28 0.39 11.69
CA ILE A 83 -19.66 0.61 12.16
C ILE A 83 -20.35 -0.74 12.43
N PHE A 84 -20.24 -1.69 11.51
CA PHE A 84 -20.85 -3.01 11.64
C PHE A 84 -20.35 -3.74 12.90
N ARG A 85 -19.05 -3.68 13.18
CA ARG A 85 -18.45 -4.23 14.41
C ARG A 85 -18.88 -3.48 15.66
N GLY A 86 -19.06 -2.17 15.57
CA GLY A 86 -19.63 -1.36 16.65
C GLY A 86 -21.07 -1.76 16.97
N TYR A 87 -21.87 -2.08 15.96
CA TYR A 87 -23.27 -2.46 16.10
C TYR A 87 -23.47 -3.92 16.54
N THR A 88 -22.69 -4.85 15.98
CA THR A 88 -22.78 -6.29 16.28
C THR A 88 -22.13 -6.69 17.61
N ALA A 89 -21.84 -5.73 18.49
CA ALA A 89 -21.18 -5.87 19.78
C ALA A 89 -21.71 -7.05 20.63
N MET A 90 -21.21 -8.27 20.37
CA MET A 90 -21.52 -9.47 21.14
C MET A 90 -20.54 -9.60 22.32
N LYS A 91 -21.08 -9.63 23.55
CA LYS A 91 -20.52 -10.13 24.84
C LYS A 91 -19.08 -9.74 25.28
N SER A 92 -18.29 -9.07 24.45
CA SER A 92 -16.85 -8.84 24.63
C SER A 92 -16.41 -7.41 24.25
N TRP A 93 -17.38 -6.49 24.12
CA TRP A 93 -17.16 -5.09 23.73
C TRP A 93 -16.19 -4.35 24.65
N ASP A 94 -16.19 -4.63 25.95
CA ASP A 94 -15.27 -3.98 26.90
C ASP A 94 -13.81 -4.35 26.65
N ILE A 95 -13.53 -5.59 26.23
CA ILE A 95 -12.19 -6.05 25.88
C ILE A 95 -11.77 -5.45 24.54
N LEU A 96 -12.67 -5.46 23.55
CA LEU A 96 -12.44 -4.89 22.22
C LEU A 96 -12.17 -3.38 22.28
N ARG A 97 -12.91 -2.65 23.13
CA ARG A 97 -12.68 -1.22 23.41
C ARG A 97 -11.32 -1.00 24.08
N SER A 98 -10.97 -1.78 25.11
CA SER A 98 -9.68 -1.60 25.82
C SER A 98 -8.46 -1.78 24.90
N VAL A 99 -8.56 -2.61 23.86
CA VAL A 99 -7.44 -2.87 22.94
C VAL A 99 -7.43 -1.96 21.73
N MET A 100 -8.59 -1.67 21.11
CA MET A 100 -8.67 -0.69 20.02
C MET A 100 -8.29 0.72 20.47
N TYR A 101 -8.60 1.10 21.72
CA TYR A 101 -8.27 2.43 22.26
C TYR A 101 -7.00 2.43 23.13
N GLY A 102 -6.41 1.27 23.40
CA GLY A 102 -5.18 1.13 24.17
C GLY A 102 -3.98 0.83 23.28
N LYS A 103 -3.77 -0.46 23.00
CA LYS A 103 -2.51 -0.96 22.41
C LYS A 103 -2.41 -0.77 20.89
N ASP A 104 -3.51 -0.95 20.17
CA ASP A 104 -3.54 -0.88 18.70
C ASP A 104 -4.11 0.44 18.15
N PHE A 105 -4.48 1.37 19.03
CA PHE A 105 -5.05 2.66 18.65
C PHE A 105 -4.17 3.41 17.65
N ILE A 106 -2.86 3.48 17.94
CA ILE A 106 -1.90 4.18 17.08
C ILE A 106 -1.81 3.49 15.72
N ASN A 107 -1.71 2.16 15.68
CA ASN A 107 -1.57 1.41 14.42
C ASN A 107 -2.82 1.52 13.54
N ILE A 108 -4.01 1.49 14.13
CA ILE A 108 -5.28 1.50 13.40
C ILE A 108 -5.69 2.93 13.05
N PHE A 109 -5.81 3.83 14.03
CA PHE A 109 -6.36 5.17 13.78
C PHE A 109 -5.32 6.15 13.22
N VAL A 110 -4.09 6.11 13.72
CA VAL A 110 -3.06 7.08 13.31
C VAL A 110 -2.35 6.57 12.05
N LEU A 111 -1.79 5.36 12.08
CA LEU A 111 -0.99 4.85 10.97
C LEU A 111 -1.85 4.40 9.78
N GLN A 112 -2.88 3.58 10.00
CA GLN A 112 -3.73 3.09 8.90
C GLN A 112 -4.74 4.15 8.44
N TYR A 113 -5.67 4.58 9.28
CA TYR A 113 -6.75 5.45 8.84
C TYR A 113 -6.30 6.87 8.51
N THR A 114 -5.42 7.47 9.33
CA THR A 114 -4.99 8.85 9.09
C THR A 114 -3.88 8.90 8.04
N LEU A 115 -2.72 8.29 8.30
CA LEU A 115 -1.57 8.37 7.40
C LEU A 115 -1.75 7.54 6.12
N GLY A 116 -2.31 6.34 6.23
CA GLY A 116 -2.44 5.40 5.10
C GLY A 116 -3.63 5.66 4.18
N ASN A 117 -4.72 6.26 4.69
CA ASN A 117 -5.95 6.50 3.94
C ASN A 117 -6.27 7.99 3.77
N LEU A 118 -6.43 8.74 4.87
CA LEU A 118 -6.89 10.14 4.83
C LEU A 118 -5.89 11.09 4.17
N VAL A 119 -4.61 11.01 4.56
CA VAL A 119 -3.55 11.86 3.99
C VAL A 119 -3.40 11.64 2.48
N PRO A 120 -3.21 10.41 1.96
CA PRO A 120 -3.12 10.21 0.52
C PRO A 120 -4.40 10.57 -0.22
N PHE A 121 -5.58 10.36 0.39
CA PHE A 121 -6.84 10.81 -0.18
C PHE A 121 -6.87 12.33 -0.41
N ILE A 122 -6.53 13.13 0.61
CA ILE A 122 -6.43 14.59 0.49
C ILE A 122 -5.34 14.98 -0.51
N MET A 123 -4.19 14.27 -0.50
CA MET A 123 -3.09 14.48 -1.44
C MET A 123 -3.42 14.10 -2.89
N LEU A 124 -4.49 13.35 -3.16
CA LEU A 124 -4.94 13.09 -4.53
C LEU A 124 -6.12 13.99 -4.93
N LEU A 125 -6.86 14.52 -3.95
CA LEU A 125 -8.06 15.33 -4.17
C LEU A 125 -7.77 16.79 -4.57
N ILE A 126 -6.81 17.47 -3.92
CA ILE A 126 -6.54 18.90 -4.20
C ILE A 126 -6.08 19.07 -5.68
N PRO A 127 -6.62 20.06 -6.42
CA PRO A 127 -6.20 20.34 -7.80
C PRO A 127 -4.71 20.71 -7.90
N GLY A 128 -4.13 20.56 -9.09
CA GLY A 128 -2.70 20.80 -9.32
C GLY A 128 -1.82 19.63 -8.87
N LEU A 129 -2.13 18.42 -9.35
CA LEU A 129 -1.33 17.23 -9.07
C LEU A 129 0.08 17.38 -9.63
N THR A 130 1.08 17.29 -8.75
CA THR A 130 2.49 17.26 -9.13
C THR A 130 3.03 15.84 -8.98
N ILE A 131 4.03 15.46 -9.79
CA ILE A 131 4.65 14.12 -9.74
C ILE A 131 5.17 13.83 -8.32
N ARG A 132 5.78 14.81 -7.66
CA ARG A 132 6.27 14.66 -6.27
C ARG A 132 5.15 14.35 -5.29
N ARG A 133 4.03 15.06 -5.39
CA ARG A 133 2.87 14.84 -4.51
C ARG A 133 2.26 13.47 -4.74
N VAL A 134 2.11 13.05 -6.00
CA VAL A 134 1.62 11.71 -6.35
C VAL A 134 2.58 10.65 -5.83
N PHE A 135 3.89 10.80 -6.03
CA PHE A 135 4.89 9.86 -5.53
C PHE A 135 4.77 9.59 -4.02
N PHE A 136 4.68 10.64 -3.21
CA PHE A 136 4.48 10.48 -1.76
C PHE A 136 3.10 9.92 -1.42
N ALA A 137 2.05 10.32 -2.14
CA ALA A 137 0.71 9.76 -1.94
C ALA A 137 0.69 8.25 -2.22
N LEU A 138 1.36 7.78 -3.29
CA LEU A 138 1.44 6.36 -3.63
C LEU A 138 2.15 5.54 -2.54
N ILE A 139 3.25 6.06 -1.98
CA ILE A 139 3.94 5.42 -0.85
C ILE A 139 3.00 5.30 0.35
N LEU A 140 2.26 6.37 0.68
CA LEU A 140 1.32 6.36 1.79
C LEU A 140 0.14 5.39 1.55
N VAL A 141 -0.37 5.28 0.31
CA VAL A 141 -1.40 4.30 -0.04
C VAL A 141 -0.88 2.86 0.14
N LEU A 142 0.32 2.56 -0.36
CA LEU A 142 0.92 1.23 -0.21
C LEU A 142 1.17 0.91 1.28
N PHE A 143 1.63 1.90 2.05
CA PHE A 143 1.78 1.78 3.49
C PHE A 143 0.44 1.54 4.20
N GLY A 144 -0.62 2.25 3.82
CA GLY A 144 -1.97 2.08 4.39
C GLY A 144 -2.50 0.66 4.17
N VAL A 145 -2.38 0.14 2.95
CA VAL A 145 -2.77 -1.24 2.63
C VAL A 145 -1.91 -2.27 3.38
N PHE A 146 -0.60 -2.01 3.51
CA PHE A 146 0.28 -2.85 4.33
C PHE A 146 -0.16 -2.87 5.80
N MET A 147 -0.44 -1.70 6.38
CA MET A 147 -0.93 -1.60 7.76
C MET A 147 -2.27 -2.29 7.94
N MET A 148 -3.18 -2.17 6.98
CA MET A 148 -4.44 -2.89 7.00
C MET A 148 -4.25 -4.41 7.02
N ARG A 149 -3.34 -4.95 6.20
CA ARG A 149 -2.98 -6.39 6.21
C ARG A 149 -2.30 -6.79 7.52
N TRP A 150 -1.40 -5.97 8.02
CA TRP A 150 -0.69 -6.20 9.28
C TRP A 150 -1.66 -6.23 10.47
N ASN A 151 -2.53 -5.23 10.60
CA ASN A 151 -3.48 -5.10 11.68
C ASN A 151 -4.51 -6.24 11.69
N VAL A 152 -4.91 -6.74 10.51
CA VAL A 152 -5.80 -7.89 10.44
C VAL A 152 -5.11 -9.18 10.88
N VAL A 153 -3.91 -9.46 10.37
CA VAL A 153 -3.20 -10.71 10.62
C VAL A 153 -2.58 -10.72 12.01
N ILE A 154 -1.64 -9.82 12.28
CA ILE A 154 -0.89 -9.75 13.53
C ILE A 154 -1.80 -9.28 14.66
N GLY A 155 -2.61 -8.25 14.42
CA GLY A 155 -3.59 -7.79 15.41
C GLY A 155 -4.57 -8.90 15.77
N GLY A 156 -5.00 -9.74 14.82
CA GLY A 156 -5.85 -10.89 15.13
C GLY A 156 -5.16 -12.04 15.86
N GLN A 157 -3.89 -12.32 15.53
CA GLN A 157 -3.08 -13.39 16.16
C GLN A 157 -2.59 -13.02 17.57
N ALA A 158 -2.51 -11.74 17.90
CA ALA A 158 -2.11 -11.27 19.22
C ALA A 158 -3.12 -11.62 20.33
N PHE A 159 -4.38 -11.96 19.96
CA PHE A 159 -5.42 -12.34 20.91
C PHE A 159 -5.49 -13.87 21.07
N SER A 160 -5.29 -14.35 22.30
CA SER A 160 -5.67 -15.72 22.65
C SER A 160 -7.19 -15.86 22.74
N LEU A 161 -7.76 -16.88 22.08
CA LEU A 161 -9.18 -17.26 22.21
C LEU A 161 -9.59 -17.56 23.67
N SER A 162 -8.62 -17.92 24.52
CA SER A 162 -8.84 -18.20 25.95
C SER A 162 -8.73 -16.96 26.85
N PHE A 163 -8.43 -15.78 26.29
CA PHE A 163 -8.16 -14.54 27.04
C PHE A 163 -7.03 -14.66 28.10
N ALA A 164 -6.20 -15.70 28.03
CA ALA A 164 -5.13 -15.96 29.00
C ALA A 164 -3.90 -15.02 28.87
N GLY A 165 -3.89 -14.10 27.90
CA GLY A 165 -2.80 -13.16 27.67
C GLY A 165 -2.68 -12.70 26.22
N TYR A 166 -1.71 -11.82 25.95
CA TYR A 166 -1.37 -11.33 24.61
C TYR A 166 -0.08 -12.00 24.12
N MET A 167 -0.09 -12.53 22.90
CA MET A 167 1.14 -13.00 22.25
C MET A 167 1.81 -11.83 21.53
N HIS A 168 3.11 -11.66 21.76
CA HIS A 168 3.92 -10.67 21.07
C HIS A 168 4.68 -11.35 19.92
N TYR A 169 4.35 -10.98 18.68
CA TYR A 169 5.13 -11.39 17.52
C TYR A 169 6.42 -10.56 17.47
N HIS A 170 7.57 -11.24 17.48
CA HIS A 170 8.87 -10.63 17.25
C HIS A 170 9.37 -11.02 15.87
N LEU A 171 9.47 -10.05 14.96
CA LEU A 171 10.04 -10.27 13.63
C LEU A 171 11.55 -10.53 13.77
N PRO A 172 12.06 -11.70 13.36
CA PRO A 172 13.50 -11.91 13.35
C PRO A 172 14.14 -11.11 12.22
N ILE A 173 15.01 -10.16 12.59
CA ILE A 173 15.73 -9.30 11.65
C ILE A 173 16.98 -10.01 11.12
N ILE A 174 17.71 -10.71 11.99
CA ILE A 174 18.92 -11.46 11.63
C ILE A 174 18.57 -12.96 11.57
N PRO A 175 18.71 -13.61 10.40
CA PRO A 175 18.39 -15.02 10.26
C PRO A 175 19.52 -15.87 10.84
N HIS A 176 19.21 -16.68 11.84
CA HIS A 176 20.14 -17.66 12.40
C HIS A 176 19.93 -19.08 11.84
N ASN A 177 18.75 -19.36 11.28
CA ASN A 177 18.37 -20.63 10.65
C ASN A 177 17.52 -20.39 9.39
N LEU A 178 17.32 -21.43 8.58
CA LEU A 178 16.46 -21.41 7.38
C LEU A 178 15.00 -21.05 7.69
N GLU A 179 14.48 -21.48 8.83
CA GLU A 179 13.13 -21.12 9.29
C GLU A 179 13.06 -19.64 9.66
N THR A 180 14.05 -19.14 10.39
CA THR A 180 14.20 -17.72 10.73
C THR A 180 14.36 -16.83 9.49
N PHE A 181 14.95 -17.35 8.41
CA PHE A 181 15.00 -16.64 7.12
C PHE A 181 13.61 -16.55 6.48
N LYS A 182 12.83 -17.63 6.49
CA LYS A 182 11.49 -17.67 5.89
C LYS A 182 10.48 -16.79 6.63
N GLU A 183 10.53 -16.78 7.96
CA GLU A 183 9.63 -15.99 8.82
C GLU A 183 10.14 -14.55 9.05
N GLY A 184 11.41 -14.31 8.77
CA GLY A 184 12.07 -13.03 9.02
C GLY A 184 11.96 -12.01 7.89
N LEU A 185 12.60 -10.87 8.13
CA LEU A 185 12.62 -9.74 7.19
C LEU A 185 13.14 -10.12 5.80
N PHE A 186 14.18 -10.97 5.74
CA PHE A 186 14.81 -11.36 4.48
C PHE A 186 13.93 -12.24 3.60
N GLY A 187 13.15 -13.15 4.18
CA GLY A 187 12.15 -13.93 3.46
C GLY A 187 11.09 -13.03 2.84
N ALA A 188 10.57 -12.07 3.62
CA ALA A 188 9.60 -11.09 3.15
C ALA A 188 10.17 -10.23 2.00
N LEU A 189 11.40 -9.72 2.13
CA LEU A 189 12.06 -8.93 1.08
C LEU A 189 12.31 -9.75 -0.20
N THR A 190 12.64 -11.04 -0.07
CA THR A 190 12.85 -11.92 -1.23
C THR A 190 11.55 -12.09 -2.02
N VAL A 191 10.43 -12.35 -1.33
CA VAL A 191 9.11 -12.44 -1.97
C VAL A 191 8.71 -11.10 -2.59
N ALA A 192 8.96 -9.98 -1.90
CA ALA A 192 8.69 -8.63 -2.41
C ALA A 192 9.53 -8.29 -3.66
N ALA A 193 10.77 -8.77 -3.76
CA ALA A 193 11.65 -8.54 -4.90
C ALA A 193 11.30 -9.42 -6.12
N THR A 194 10.73 -10.61 -5.89
CA THR A 194 10.39 -11.60 -6.92
C THR A 194 9.61 -11.02 -8.12
N PRO A 195 8.49 -10.27 -7.94
CA PRO A 195 7.74 -9.72 -9.09
C PRO A 195 8.56 -8.74 -9.93
N PHE A 196 9.48 -7.97 -9.33
CA PHE A 196 10.35 -7.05 -10.07
C PHE A 196 11.43 -7.77 -10.86
N ILE A 197 11.99 -8.83 -10.30
CA ILE A 197 12.96 -9.68 -11.00
C ILE A 197 12.27 -10.35 -12.20
N LEU A 198 11.08 -10.93 -11.99
CA LEU A 198 10.28 -11.51 -13.08
C LEU A 198 9.96 -10.48 -14.16
N PHE A 199 9.51 -9.28 -13.76
CA PHE A 199 9.25 -8.19 -14.70
C PHE A 199 10.50 -7.83 -15.52
N TRP A 200 11.67 -7.75 -14.88
CA TRP A 200 12.93 -7.47 -15.57
C TRP A 200 13.31 -8.58 -16.57
N VAL A 201 13.12 -9.85 -16.20
CA VAL A 201 13.37 -11.00 -17.10
C VAL A 201 12.40 -10.98 -18.27
N ILE A 202 11.11 -10.80 -18.02
CA ILE A 202 10.07 -10.76 -19.06
C ILE A 202 10.33 -9.61 -20.04
N ASN A 203 10.70 -8.42 -19.53
CA ASN A 203 11.00 -7.26 -20.36
C ASN A 203 12.20 -7.47 -21.31
N LYS A 204 13.11 -8.43 -21.03
CA LYS A 204 14.17 -8.80 -21.97
C LYS A 204 13.66 -9.63 -23.15
N VAL A 205 12.57 -10.37 -22.98
CA VAL A 205 11.97 -11.24 -24.01
C VAL A 205 10.92 -10.48 -24.81
N THR A 206 10.07 -9.71 -24.13
CA THR A 206 9.02 -8.88 -24.73
C THR A 206 9.22 -7.43 -24.28
N PRO A 207 9.78 -6.54 -25.13
CA PRO A 207 10.00 -5.15 -24.73
C PRO A 207 8.65 -4.48 -24.43
N SER A 208 8.42 -4.16 -23.16
CA SER A 208 7.12 -3.64 -22.70
C SER A 208 6.96 -2.13 -22.93
N LEU A 209 8.02 -1.45 -23.37
CA LEU A 209 8.09 0.00 -23.57
C LEU A 209 8.71 0.30 -24.94
N GLU A 210 8.03 -0.06 -26.02
CA GLU A 210 8.34 0.47 -27.35
C GLU A 210 7.88 1.93 -27.42
N TYR A 211 8.83 2.87 -27.43
CA TYR A 211 8.56 4.22 -27.92
C TYR A 211 8.75 4.16 -29.44
N LYS A 212 7.65 4.28 -30.19
CA LYS A 212 7.72 4.71 -31.60
C LYS A 212 7.74 6.23 -31.65
#